data_AF-A0A085G5D2-F1
#
_entry.id   AF-A0A085G5D2-F1
#
_cell.length_a   1.000
_cell.length_b   1.000
_cell.length_c   1.000
_cell.angle_alpha   90.00
_cell.angle_beta   90.00
_cell.angle_gamma   90.00
#
_symmetry.space_group_name_H-M   'P 1'
#
loop_
_entity.id
_entity.type
_entity.pdbx_description
1 polymer ?
#
loop_
_entity_poly.entity_id
_entity_poly.type
_entity_poly.pdbx_seq_one_letter_code
_entity_poly.pdbx_strand_id
1 'polypeptide(L)'
;MKLIVTGTLLLGSLMSFTSAASGVLTEKNLSLELADKLAQSTIQACSTGNYNVAVTVVDRAGTPLVMKRMDNAGPHTVDASRMKAFTALTTKTASENVMKNAQANAGAANLRDIPGFLLLAGGVPVKQGNEVIGAIGVGGAGRKS
;
A
#
# COMPACT_ATOMS: atom_id res chain seq x y z
N MET A 1 -16.56 73.83 -37.42
CA MET A 1 -15.71 73.50 -36.25
C MET A 1 -15.49 71.99 -36.25
N LYS A 2 -14.23 71.55 -36.40
CA LYS A 2 -13.78 70.15 -36.43
C LYS A 2 -13.96 69.49 -35.05
N LEU A 3 -14.22 68.18 -34.99
CA LEU A 3 -13.22 67.21 -34.50
C LEU A 3 -13.66 65.76 -34.80
N ILE A 4 -12.77 65.04 -35.47
CA ILE A 4 -12.80 63.60 -35.75
C ILE A 4 -12.10 62.91 -34.57
N VAL A 5 -12.68 61.84 -34.00
CA VAL A 5 -11.96 60.93 -33.10
C VAL A 5 -12.25 59.48 -33.51
N THR A 6 -11.28 58.91 -34.22
CA THR A 6 -11.10 57.48 -34.49
C THR A 6 -10.71 56.75 -33.19
N GLY A 7 -11.53 55.79 -32.74
CA GLY A 7 -11.26 54.94 -31.58
C GLY A 7 -10.85 53.52 -32.01
N THR A 8 -9.58 53.19 -31.78
CA THR A 8 -8.88 51.99 -32.22
C THR A 8 -9.38 50.72 -31.52
N LEU A 9 -9.59 49.68 -32.33
CA LEU A 9 -9.92 48.31 -31.95
C LEU A 9 -8.72 47.65 -31.24
N LEU A 10 -8.83 47.28 -29.96
CA LEU A 10 -7.84 46.41 -29.28
C LEU A 10 -8.44 45.02 -29.04
N LEU A 11 -8.14 44.10 -29.96
CA LEU A 11 -8.25 42.66 -29.77
C LEU A 11 -7.17 42.22 -28.76
N GLY A 12 -7.56 42.05 -27.50
CA GLY A 12 -6.72 41.42 -26.49
C GLY A 12 -6.72 39.90 -26.68
N SER A 13 -5.65 39.37 -27.27
CA SER A 13 -5.42 37.94 -27.46
C SER A 13 -5.19 37.26 -26.10
N LEU A 14 -6.18 36.50 -25.62
CA LEU A 14 -5.99 35.55 -24.52
C LEU A 14 -5.09 34.41 -25.03
N MET A 15 -3.79 34.49 -24.77
CA MET A 15 -2.88 33.36 -24.93
C MET A 15 -3.19 32.35 -23.83
N SER A 16 -3.98 31.33 -24.16
CA SER A 16 -4.19 30.16 -23.32
C SER A 16 -2.89 29.35 -23.25
N PHE A 17 -2.20 29.42 -22.12
CA PHE A 17 -1.14 28.47 -21.79
C PHE A 17 -1.77 27.12 -21.42
N THR A 18 -1.98 26.25 -22.41
CA THR A 18 -2.25 24.84 -22.13
C THR A 18 -0.93 24.19 -21.76
N SER A 19 -0.61 24.20 -20.46
CA SER A 19 0.55 23.47 -19.95
C SER A 19 0.32 21.97 -20.21
N ALA A 20 1.29 21.34 -20.85
CA ALA A 20 1.21 19.97 -21.33
C ALA A 20 1.10 18.98 -20.16
N ALA A 21 -0.06 18.35 -19.99
CA ALA A 21 -0.27 17.17 -19.15
C ALA A 21 0.31 15.89 -19.81
N SER A 22 1.43 15.99 -20.51
CA SER A 22 2.06 14.86 -21.20
C SER A 22 2.94 14.11 -20.21
N GLY A 23 2.58 12.86 -19.89
CA GLY A 23 3.35 11.98 -19.01
C GLY A 23 2.76 11.71 -17.62
N VAL A 24 1.52 12.13 -17.33
CA VAL A 24 0.83 11.76 -16.08
C VAL A 24 0.44 10.29 -16.10
N LEU A 25 0.90 9.53 -15.10
CA LEU A 25 0.51 8.14 -14.91
C LEU A 25 -0.74 8.09 -14.02
N THR A 26 -1.74 7.32 -14.45
CA THR A 26 -2.91 6.97 -13.63
C THR A 26 -2.69 5.59 -13.03
N GLU A 27 -2.85 5.47 -11.71
CA GLU A 27 -2.70 4.20 -11.00
C GLU A 27 -3.82 3.99 -9.98
N LYS A 28 -4.08 2.72 -9.67
CA LYS A 28 -5.05 2.34 -8.65
C LYS A 28 -4.36 2.24 -7.29
N ASN A 29 -5.03 2.72 -6.25
CA ASN A 29 -4.54 2.67 -4.88
C ASN A 29 -5.68 2.34 -3.90
N LEU A 30 -5.34 1.90 -2.70
CA LEU A 30 -6.29 1.72 -1.61
C LEU A 30 -6.80 3.06 -1.11
N SER A 31 -8.11 3.15 -0.86
CA SER A 31 -8.66 4.20 -0.01
C SER A 31 -8.46 3.86 1.46
N LEU A 32 -8.43 4.87 2.34
CA LEU A 32 -8.38 4.68 3.79
C LEU A 32 -9.59 3.85 4.28
N GLU A 33 -10.78 4.09 3.74
CA GLU A 33 -12.00 3.36 4.09
C GLU A 33 -11.87 1.85 3.79
N LEU A 34 -11.37 1.51 2.61
CA LEU A 34 -11.14 0.11 2.25
C LEU A 34 -10.05 -0.52 3.13
N ALA A 35 -8.98 0.22 3.42
CA ALA A 35 -7.92 -0.23 4.31
C ALA A 35 -8.43 -0.51 5.73
N ASP A 36 -9.30 0.34 6.27
CA ASP A 36 -9.87 0.15 7.61
C ASP A 36 -10.80 -1.06 7.65
N LYS A 37 -11.63 -1.24 6.62
CA LYS A 37 -12.49 -2.42 6.46
C LYS A 37 -11.69 -3.71 6.40
N LEU A 38 -10.61 -3.74 5.61
CA LEU A 38 -9.71 -4.89 5.53
C LEU A 38 -9.11 -5.21 6.91
N ALA A 39 -8.55 -4.21 7.59
CA ALA A 39 -7.95 -4.39 8.91
C ALA A 39 -9.00 -4.90 9.94
N GLN A 40 -10.21 -4.34 9.91
CA GLN A 40 -11.28 -4.72 10.82
C GLN A 40 -11.73 -6.17 10.59
N SER A 41 -11.93 -6.57 9.33
CA SER A 41 -12.29 -7.95 8.99
C SER A 41 -11.20 -8.94 9.40
N THR A 42 -9.93 -8.58 9.27
CA THR A 42 -8.82 -9.42 9.73
C THR A 42 -8.80 -9.57 11.25
N ILE A 43 -8.97 -8.48 12.00
CA ILE A 43 -9.06 -8.53 13.47
C ILE A 43 -10.21 -9.45 13.90
N GLN A 44 -11.39 -9.32 13.28
CA GLN A 44 -12.55 -10.16 13.57
C GLN A 44 -12.27 -11.65 13.27
N ALA A 45 -11.67 -11.96 12.13
CA ALA A 45 -11.30 -13.33 11.77
C ALA A 45 -10.30 -13.94 12.76
N CYS A 46 -9.27 -13.18 13.16
CA CYS A 46 -8.29 -13.62 14.15
C CYS A 46 -8.90 -13.80 15.55
N SER A 47 -9.82 -12.91 15.94
CA SER A 47 -10.52 -13.00 17.22
C SER A 47 -11.38 -14.27 17.32
N THR A 48 -12.07 -14.67 16.24
CA THR A 48 -12.83 -15.94 16.20
C THR A 48 -11.92 -17.15 16.40
N GLY A 49 -10.65 -17.04 16.00
CA GLY A 49 -9.61 -18.06 16.20
C GLY A 49 -8.89 -17.98 17.55
N ASN A 50 -9.31 -17.10 18.48
CA ASN A 50 -8.64 -16.82 19.75
C ASN A 50 -7.17 -16.36 19.59
N TYR A 51 -6.85 -15.67 18.50
CA TYR A 51 -5.54 -15.07 18.30
C TYR A 51 -5.52 -13.60 18.70
N ASN A 52 -4.42 -13.17 19.35
CA ASN A 52 -4.15 -11.77 19.64
C ASN A 52 -3.11 -11.24 18.65
N VAL A 53 -3.55 -10.38 17.72
CA VAL A 53 -2.71 -9.97 16.59
C VAL A 53 -2.52 -8.45 16.48
N ALA A 54 -1.48 -8.06 15.74
CA ALA A 54 -1.40 -6.75 15.10
C ALA A 54 -1.59 -6.91 13.60
N VAL A 55 -2.30 -5.96 13.00
CA VAL A 55 -2.61 -5.90 11.57
C VAL A 55 -2.16 -4.55 11.03
N THR A 56 -1.40 -4.56 9.95
CA THR A 56 -1.03 -3.34 9.21
C THR A 56 -1.46 -3.47 7.76
N VAL A 57 -2.14 -2.44 7.25
CA VAL A 57 -2.49 -2.30 5.82
C VAL A 57 -1.66 -1.17 5.24
N VAL A 58 -0.95 -1.46 4.15
CA VAL A 58 -0.14 -0.48 3.41
C VAL A 58 -0.77 -0.20 2.06
N ASP A 59 -0.63 1.04 1.60
CA ASP A 59 -0.99 1.47 0.25
C ASP A 59 -0.03 0.91 -0.81
N ARG A 60 -0.26 1.29 -2.07
CA ARG A 60 0.59 0.92 -3.20
C ARG A 60 2.05 1.35 -3.03
N ALA A 61 2.31 2.47 -2.36
CA ALA A 61 3.65 3.00 -2.12
C ALA A 61 4.35 2.31 -0.93
N GLY A 62 3.64 1.45 -0.18
CA GLY A 62 4.17 0.78 1.01
C GLY A 62 4.03 1.60 2.28
N THR A 63 3.27 2.70 2.24
CA THR A 63 2.99 3.54 3.39
C THR A 63 1.82 2.95 4.18
N PRO A 64 1.94 2.78 5.50
CA PRO A 64 0.82 2.34 6.33
C PRO A 64 -0.35 3.31 6.24
N LEU A 65 -1.53 2.80 5.86
CA LEU A 65 -2.80 3.54 5.94
C LEU A 65 -3.51 3.25 7.26
N VAL A 66 -3.46 2.01 7.71
CA VAL A 66 -4.13 1.54 8.94
C VAL A 66 -3.22 0.59 9.69
N MET A 67 -3.18 0.74 11.00
CA MET A 67 -2.58 -0.20 11.94
C MET A 67 -3.54 -0.43 13.09
N LYS A 68 -3.81 -1.69 13.43
CA LYS A 68 -4.61 -2.10 14.58
C LYS A 68 -3.85 -3.16 15.37
N ARG A 69 -3.80 -3.04 16.70
CA ARG A 69 -3.21 -4.03 17.61
C ARG A 69 -4.22 -4.41 18.66
N MET A 70 -4.47 -5.71 18.80
CA MET A 70 -5.31 -6.24 19.89
C MET A 70 -4.59 -6.11 21.23
N ASP A 71 -5.34 -5.93 22.31
CA ASP A 71 -4.81 -5.59 23.64
C ASP A 71 -3.69 -6.52 24.11
N ASN A 72 -3.89 -7.83 23.93
CA ASN A 72 -2.97 -8.88 24.35
C ASN A 72 -1.93 -9.29 23.28
N ALA A 73 -1.85 -8.56 22.16
CA ALA A 73 -0.82 -8.81 21.15
C ALA A 73 0.51 -8.20 21.59
N GLY A 74 1.58 -9.00 21.58
CA GLY A 74 2.91 -8.57 21.99
C GLY A 74 3.47 -7.42 21.13
N PRO A 75 4.34 -6.55 21.66
CA PRO A 75 4.78 -5.33 20.97
C PRO A 75 5.51 -5.60 19.65
N HIS A 76 6.28 -6.70 19.56
CA HIS A 76 6.99 -7.11 18.34
C HIS A 76 6.04 -7.41 17.15
N THR A 77 4.75 -7.65 17.41
CA THR A 77 3.78 -7.95 16.35
C THR A 77 3.49 -6.75 15.46
N VAL A 78 3.66 -5.53 15.97
CA VAL A 78 3.44 -4.27 15.24
C VAL A 78 4.36 -4.20 14.03
N ASP A 79 5.67 -4.18 14.27
CA ASP A 79 6.65 -4.09 13.20
C ASP A 79 6.65 -5.34 12.33
N ALA A 80 6.42 -6.52 12.92
CA ALA A 80 6.28 -7.76 12.16
C ALA A 80 5.11 -7.68 11.16
N SER A 81 3.95 -7.16 11.57
CA SER A 81 2.79 -6.99 10.68
C SER A 81 3.10 -6.04 9.52
N ARG A 82 3.77 -4.92 9.81
CA ARG A 82 4.19 -3.94 8.81
C ARG A 82 5.20 -4.53 7.82
N MET A 83 6.25 -5.19 8.30
CA MET A 83 7.29 -5.76 7.44
C MET A 83 6.75 -6.90 6.57
N LYS A 84 5.82 -7.73 7.08
CA LYS A 84 5.15 -8.75 6.27
C LYS A 84 4.29 -8.13 5.16
N ALA A 85 3.55 -7.05 5.46
CA ALA A 85 2.77 -6.32 4.46
C ALA A 85 3.71 -5.73 3.38
N PHE A 86 4.82 -5.13 3.79
CA PHE A 86 5.82 -4.57 2.89
C PHE A 86 6.48 -5.62 1.99
N THR A 87 6.88 -6.76 2.55
CA THR A 87 7.38 -7.90 1.77
C THR A 87 6.32 -8.35 0.76
N ALA A 88 5.06 -8.48 1.18
CA ALA A 88 4.02 -8.96 0.30
C ALA A 88 3.69 -7.99 -0.85
N LEU A 89 3.71 -6.69 -0.55
CA LEU A 89 3.52 -5.62 -1.52
C LEU A 89 4.62 -5.63 -2.59
N THR A 90 5.87 -5.52 -2.15
CA THR A 90 7.02 -5.29 -3.03
C THR A 90 7.38 -6.51 -3.86
N THR A 91 7.18 -7.71 -3.32
CA THR A 91 7.33 -8.97 -4.05
C THR A 91 6.07 -9.39 -4.81
N LYS A 92 4.97 -8.64 -4.66
CA LYS A 92 3.64 -8.92 -5.25
C LYS A 92 3.12 -10.34 -4.95
N THR A 93 3.58 -10.93 -3.86
CA THR A 93 3.47 -12.35 -3.51
C THR A 93 3.26 -12.49 -2.01
N ALA A 94 2.54 -13.49 -1.54
CA ALA A 94 2.41 -13.71 -0.10
C ALA A 94 3.78 -13.90 0.57
N SER A 95 4.00 -13.28 1.73
CA SER A 95 5.30 -13.31 2.44
C SER A 95 5.75 -14.73 2.79
N GLU A 96 4.79 -15.64 2.99
CA GLU A 96 5.05 -17.08 3.16
C GLU A 96 5.71 -17.71 1.94
N ASN A 97 5.28 -17.36 0.73
CA ASN A 97 5.85 -17.91 -0.49
C ASN A 97 7.26 -17.35 -0.75
N VAL A 98 7.51 -16.10 -0.36
CA VAL A 98 8.85 -15.51 -0.39
C VAL A 98 9.78 -16.26 0.57
N MET A 99 9.32 -16.54 1.79
CA MET A 99 10.05 -17.37 2.76
C MET A 99 10.36 -18.77 2.21
N LYS A 100 9.36 -19.47 1.66
CA LYS A 100 9.54 -20.79 1.06
C LYS A 100 10.56 -20.78 -0.08
N ASN A 101 10.51 -19.77 -0.93
CA ASN A 101 11.49 -19.60 -2.02
C ASN A 101 12.90 -19.38 -1.47
N ALA A 102 13.07 -18.49 -0.50
CA ALA A 102 14.37 -18.23 0.13
C ALA A 102 14.97 -19.47 0.82
N GLN A 103 14.12 -20.36 1.35
CA GLN A 103 14.54 -21.64 1.93
C GLN A 103 14.93 -22.68 0.87
N ALA A 104 14.23 -22.72 -0.27
CA ALA A 104 14.45 -23.68 -1.33
C ALA A 104 15.56 -23.28 -2.33
N ASN A 105 15.90 -21.99 -2.40
CA ASN A 105 16.84 -21.45 -3.36
C ASN A 105 17.94 -20.65 -2.66
N ALA A 106 19.18 -21.17 -2.71
CA ALA A 106 20.35 -20.52 -2.11
C ALA A 106 20.57 -19.08 -2.63
N GLY A 107 20.22 -18.81 -3.89
CA GLY A 107 20.31 -17.47 -4.47
C GLY A 107 19.29 -16.47 -3.89
N ALA A 108 18.22 -16.95 -3.27
CA ALA A 108 17.19 -16.13 -2.62
C ALA A 108 17.35 -16.06 -1.09
N ALA A 109 18.32 -16.75 -0.50
CA ALA A 109 18.49 -16.83 0.95
C ALA A 109 18.74 -15.46 1.62
N ASN A 110 19.40 -14.55 0.90
CA ASN A 110 19.73 -13.20 1.40
C ASN A 110 18.58 -12.20 1.26
N LEU A 111 17.40 -12.60 0.75
CA LEU A 111 16.22 -11.71 0.72
C LEU A 111 15.80 -11.23 2.12
N ARG A 112 16.13 -11.99 3.17
CA ARG A 112 15.90 -11.60 4.57
C ARG A 112 16.75 -10.41 5.03
N ASP A 113 17.84 -10.11 4.33
CA ASP A 113 18.78 -9.03 4.69
C ASP A 113 18.35 -7.68 4.08
N ILE A 114 17.33 -7.69 3.22
CA ILE A 114 16.77 -6.47 2.63
C ILE A 114 16.02 -5.69 3.74
N PRO A 115 16.33 -4.40 3.94
CA PRO A 115 15.64 -3.58 4.94
C PRO A 115 14.11 -3.59 4.75
N GLY A 116 13.40 -3.84 5.85
CA GLY A 116 11.94 -3.89 5.86
C GLY A 116 11.33 -5.22 5.41
N PHE A 117 12.15 -6.18 4.93
CA PHE A 117 11.64 -7.53 4.64
C PHE A 117 11.47 -8.33 5.93
N LEU A 118 10.36 -9.06 6.01
CA LEU A 118 10.18 -10.13 6.97
C LEU A 118 9.66 -11.37 6.26
N LEU A 119 10.55 -12.34 6.07
CA LEU A 119 10.25 -13.62 5.44
C LEU A 119 9.56 -14.56 6.42
N LEU A 120 8.32 -14.24 6.76
CA LEU A 120 7.46 -15.02 7.64
C LEU A 120 6.01 -14.91 7.17
N ALA A 121 5.25 -15.99 7.28
CA ALA A 121 3.85 -16.03 6.87
C ALA A 121 2.99 -14.95 7.58
N GLY A 122 1.96 -14.46 6.89
CA GLY A 122 0.99 -13.49 7.40
C GLY A 122 0.89 -12.18 6.60
N GLY A 123 1.67 -12.01 5.53
CA GLY A 123 1.53 -10.89 4.59
C GLY A 123 0.93 -11.34 3.26
N VAL A 124 -0.08 -10.62 2.76
CA VAL A 124 -0.71 -10.89 1.46
C VAL A 124 -0.95 -9.60 0.66
N PRO A 125 -0.73 -9.61 -0.67
CA PRO A 125 -1.00 -8.46 -1.52
C PRO A 125 -2.50 -8.26 -1.72
N VAL A 126 -2.94 -7.01 -1.71
CA VAL A 126 -4.32 -6.62 -2.09
C VAL A 126 -4.32 -6.26 -3.57
N LYS A 127 -5.20 -6.90 -4.33
CA LYS A 127 -5.24 -6.79 -5.80
C LYS A 127 -6.58 -6.26 -6.29
N GLN A 128 -6.53 -5.46 -7.36
CA GLN A 128 -7.70 -5.13 -8.18
C GLN A 128 -7.44 -5.62 -9.61
N GLY A 129 -8.00 -6.78 -9.95
CA GLY A 129 -7.61 -7.52 -11.15
C GLY A 129 -6.17 -8.01 -11.03
N ASN A 130 -5.32 -7.67 -12.01
CA ASN A 130 -3.92 -8.08 -12.04
C ASN A 130 -2.98 -7.10 -11.32
N GLU A 131 -3.49 -5.96 -10.87
CA GLU A 131 -2.70 -4.90 -10.24
C GLU A 131 -2.69 -5.04 -8.71
N VAL A 132 -1.50 -4.99 -8.11
CA VAL A 132 -1.34 -4.88 -6.66
C VAL A 132 -1.50 -3.41 -6.27
N ILE A 133 -2.49 -3.14 -5.44
CA ILE A 133 -2.88 -1.77 -5.02
C ILE A 133 -2.52 -1.48 -3.56
N GLY A 134 -1.95 -2.47 -2.86
CA GLY A 134 -1.55 -2.41 -1.47
C GLY A 134 -1.26 -3.80 -0.93
N ALA A 135 -1.10 -3.92 0.39
CA ALA A 135 -0.95 -5.20 1.06
C ALA A 135 -1.42 -5.13 2.50
N ILE A 136 -1.73 -6.28 3.07
CA ILE A 136 -2.05 -6.46 4.48
C ILE A 136 -1.05 -7.43 5.11
N GLY A 137 -0.66 -7.17 6.34
CA GLY A 137 0.22 -8.03 7.11
C GLY A 137 -0.28 -8.23 8.54
N VAL A 138 -0.07 -9.44 9.06
CA VAL A 138 -0.53 -9.88 10.37
C VAL A 138 0.64 -10.44 11.20
N GLY A 139 0.78 -9.95 12.44
CA GLY A 139 1.73 -10.43 13.44
C GLY A 139 1.00 -11.00 14.66
N GLY A 140 1.51 -12.06 15.29
CA GLY A 140 0.95 -12.60 16.55
C GLY A 140 0.15 -13.91 16.41
N ALA A 141 -0.17 -14.34 15.20
CA ALA A 141 -0.78 -15.66 14.95
C ALA A 141 0.27 -16.66 14.47
N GLY A 142 0.57 -17.67 15.29
CA GLY A 142 1.64 -18.66 15.04
C GLY A 142 1.29 -19.78 14.05
N ARG A 143 0.04 -19.86 13.55
CA ARG A 143 -0.40 -20.86 12.57
C ARG A 143 -1.55 -20.31 11.73
N LYS A 144 -1.49 -20.50 10.39
CA LYS A 144 -2.54 -20.20 9.40
C LYS A 144 -3.40 -18.97 9.75
N SER A 145 -2.81 -17.78 9.71
CA SER A 145 -3.55 -16.51 9.59
C SER A 145 -3.70 -16.12 8.14
#